data_AF-A0A858ZUG3-F1
#
_entry.id   AF-A0A858ZUG3-F1
#
_cell.length_a   1.000
_cell.length_b   1.000
_cell.length_c   1.000
_cell.angle_alpha   90.00
_cell.angle_beta   90.00
_cell.angle_gamma   90.00
#
_symmetry.space_group_name_H-M   'P 1'
#
loop_
_entity.id
_entity.type
_entity.pdbx_description
1 polymer ?
#
loop_
_entity_poly.entity_id
_entity_poly.type
_entity_poly.pdbx_seq_one_letter_code
_entity_poly.pdbx_strand_id
1 'polypeptide(L)'
;MTGPRAAALALALCLGGTAAWAQAGGACRPGGSVEETNACAVRDYQEADTALQILYGDVMRALSAHERPALRQDHLAWQRARITQCKQAQRAQEQRPEWPRLYHECLVAQTRARRQALMHWLHHGEAPPHNE
;
A
#
# COMPACT_ATOMS: atom_id res chain seq x y z
N MET A 1 -6.62 38.26 -63.13
CA MET A 1 -6.82 38.17 -61.67
C MET A 1 -6.86 36.70 -61.31
N THR A 2 -6.08 36.34 -60.30
CA THR A 2 -5.44 35.03 -60.06
C THR A 2 -6.38 33.96 -59.48
N GLY A 3 -6.07 32.71 -59.81
CA GLY A 3 -6.86 31.49 -59.57
C GLY A 3 -6.92 30.95 -58.11
N PRO A 4 -7.57 29.78 -57.93
CA PRO A 4 -8.05 29.25 -56.65
C PRO A 4 -7.02 28.35 -55.98
N ARG A 5 -7.03 28.24 -54.64
CA ARG A 5 -6.38 27.14 -53.91
C ARG A 5 -7.14 26.78 -52.63
N ALA A 6 -7.63 25.55 -52.61
CA ALA A 6 -8.07 24.84 -51.42
C ALA A 6 -6.90 24.75 -50.42
N ALA A 7 -7.16 25.06 -49.15
CA ALA A 7 -6.22 24.86 -48.06
C ALA A 7 -6.81 23.81 -47.10
N ALA A 8 -6.41 22.56 -47.30
CA ALA A 8 -6.58 21.50 -46.32
C ALA A 8 -5.60 21.76 -45.16
N LEU A 9 -6.10 22.10 -43.97
CA LEU A 9 -5.30 22.09 -42.76
C LEU A 9 -5.16 20.65 -42.27
N ALA A 10 -4.02 20.04 -42.57
CA ALA A 10 -3.57 18.80 -41.93
C ALA A 10 -3.15 19.11 -40.49
N LEU A 11 -3.97 18.69 -39.53
CA LEU A 11 -3.65 18.74 -38.10
C LEU A 11 -2.65 17.61 -37.80
N ALA A 12 -1.36 17.93 -37.79
CA ALA A 12 -0.30 16.99 -37.43
C ALA A 12 -0.40 16.65 -35.93
N LEU A 13 -0.88 15.43 -35.62
CA LEU A 13 -0.79 14.84 -34.29
C LEU A 13 0.68 14.61 -33.92
N CYS A 14 1.26 15.51 -33.14
CA CYS A 14 2.47 15.21 -32.36
C CYS A 14 2.07 14.37 -31.14
N LEU A 15 1.76 13.09 -31.37
CA LEU A 15 1.80 12.06 -30.32
C LEU A 15 3.27 11.78 -29.98
N GLY A 16 3.91 12.75 -29.32
CA GLY A 16 5.17 12.53 -28.63
C GLY A 16 4.87 11.66 -27.41
N GLY A 17 4.89 10.35 -27.60
CA GLY A 17 4.86 9.40 -26.51
C GLY A 17 6.03 9.71 -25.58
N THR A 18 5.74 10.34 -24.46
CA THR A 18 6.63 10.27 -23.31
C THR A 18 6.67 8.80 -22.96
N ALA A 19 7.76 8.14 -23.34
CA ALA A 19 8.15 6.90 -22.72
C ALA A 19 8.33 7.25 -21.25
N ALA A 20 7.26 7.06 -20.47
CA ALA A 20 7.32 7.09 -19.04
C ALA A 20 8.26 5.94 -18.68
N TRP A 21 9.53 6.26 -18.45
CA TRP A 21 10.39 5.42 -17.63
C TRP A 21 9.75 5.41 -16.25
N ALA A 22 8.76 4.53 -16.10
CA ALA A 22 8.38 4.03 -14.81
C ALA A 22 9.69 3.59 -14.16
N GLN A 23 10.08 4.31 -13.11
CA GLN A 23 11.31 4.03 -12.40
C GLN A 23 11.19 2.59 -11.92
N ALA A 24 11.97 1.72 -12.55
CA ALA A 24 11.97 0.31 -12.26
C ALA A 24 12.48 0.15 -10.83
N GLY A 25 11.55 0.04 -9.87
CA GLY A 25 11.82 -0.91 -8.80
C GLY A 25 12.19 -2.22 -9.50
N GLY A 26 13.32 -2.82 -9.14
CA GLY A 26 13.77 -4.06 -9.77
C GLY A 26 12.63 -5.07 -9.90
N ALA A 27 12.64 -5.88 -10.96
CA ALA A 27 11.61 -6.91 -11.12
C ALA A 27 11.58 -7.78 -9.85
N CYS A 28 10.42 -7.93 -9.21
CA CYS A 28 10.34 -8.84 -8.07
C CYS A 28 10.67 -10.25 -8.54
N ARG A 29 11.79 -10.78 -8.02
CA ARG A 29 12.23 -12.14 -8.23
C ARG A 29 12.59 -12.77 -6.88
N PRO A 30 11.75 -13.69 -6.36
CA PRO A 30 12.09 -14.44 -5.16
C PRO A 30 13.42 -15.17 -5.32
N GLY A 31 14.29 -15.08 -4.30
CA GLY A 31 15.65 -15.65 -4.34
C GLY A 31 16.61 -14.94 -5.32
N GLY A 32 16.23 -13.77 -5.83
CA GLY A 32 17.07 -12.95 -6.71
C GLY A 32 18.10 -12.11 -5.96
N SER A 33 18.53 -11.01 -6.58
CA SER A 33 19.41 -10.01 -5.97
C SER A 33 18.73 -9.33 -4.77
N VAL A 34 19.51 -8.57 -4.00
CA VAL A 34 18.97 -7.76 -2.90
C VAL A 34 17.92 -6.77 -3.41
N GLU A 35 18.14 -6.16 -4.57
CA GLU A 35 17.19 -5.23 -5.17
C GLU A 35 15.88 -5.93 -5.56
N GLU A 36 15.96 -7.09 -6.21
CA GLU A 36 14.80 -7.86 -6.65
C GLU A 36 13.98 -8.38 -5.45
N THR A 37 14.66 -8.83 -4.39
CA THR A 37 13.99 -9.30 -3.17
C THR A 37 13.41 -8.14 -2.34
N ASN A 38 14.06 -6.98 -2.32
CA ASN A 38 13.48 -5.74 -1.77
C ASN A 38 12.20 -5.33 -2.53
N ALA A 39 12.22 -5.41 -3.86
CA ALA A 39 11.04 -5.10 -4.68
C ALA A 39 9.87 -6.07 -4.40
N CYS A 40 10.16 -7.35 -4.16
CA CYS A 40 9.13 -8.31 -3.74
C CYS A 40 8.45 -7.90 -2.44
N ALA A 41 9.22 -7.50 -1.43
CA ALA A 41 8.66 -7.11 -0.14
C ALA A 41 7.77 -5.87 -0.24
N VAL A 42 8.13 -4.90 -1.10
CA VAL A 42 7.29 -3.74 -1.39
C VAL A 42 5.96 -4.16 -2.00
N ARG A 43 5.99 -5.01 -3.04
CA ARG A 43 4.79 -5.54 -3.68
C ARG A 43 3.90 -6.28 -2.67
N ASP A 44 4.48 -7.19 -1.89
CA ASP A 44 3.75 -8.01 -0.93
C ASP A 44 3.09 -7.15 0.15
N TYR A 45 3.76 -6.08 0.59
CA TYR A 45 3.15 -5.08 1.48
C TYR A 45 1.98 -4.34 0.82
N GLN A 46 2.15 -3.88 -0.42
CA GLN A 46 1.08 -3.17 -1.14
C GLN A 46 -0.17 -4.05 -1.31
N GLU A 47 0.02 -5.31 -1.66
CA GLU A 47 -1.06 -6.30 -1.76
C GLU A 47 -1.75 -6.48 -0.40
N ALA A 48 -0.99 -6.72 0.66
CA ALA A 48 -1.52 -6.92 2.00
C ALA A 48 -2.27 -5.68 2.53
N ASP A 49 -1.72 -4.47 2.36
CA ASP A 49 -2.33 -3.24 2.84
C ASP A 49 -3.60 -2.91 2.05
N THR A 50 -3.61 -3.13 0.73
CA THR A 50 -4.82 -3.00 -0.09
C THR A 50 -5.93 -3.93 0.40
N ALA A 51 -5.59 -5.21 0.61
CA ALA A 51 -6.54 -6.19 1.13
C ALA A 51 -7.05 -5.83 2.53
N LEU A 52 -6.23 -5.18 3.36
CA LEU A 52 -6.64 -4.69 4.67
C LEU A 52 -7.59 -3.49 4.57
N GLN A 53 -7.34 -2.53 3.66
CA GLN A 53 -8.22 -1.37 3.51
C GLN A 53 -9.61 -1.77 3.01
N ILE A 54 -9.69 -2.75 2.10
CA ILE A 54 -10.95 -3.34 1.66
C ILE A 54 -11.69 -3.94 2.87
N LEU A 55 -11.02 -4.82 3.63
CA LEU A 55 -11.59 -5.44 4.82
C LEU A 55 -12.06 -4.40 5.84
N TYR A 56 -11.28 -3.37 6.12
CA TYR A 56 -11.67 -2.28 7.02
C TYR A 56 -12.97 -1.61 6.56
N GLY A 57 -13.11 -1.34 5.26
CA GLY A 57 -14.35 -0.82 4.68
C GLY A 57 -15.54 -1.76 4.85
N ASP A 58 -15.33 -3.07 4.69
CA ASP A 58 -16.36 -4.09 4.91
C ASP A 58 -16.80 -4.14 6.38
N VAL A 59 -15.85 -4.16 7.32
CA VAL A 59 -16.15 -4.13 8.76
C VAL A 59 -16.91 -2.88 9.15
N MET A 60 -16.48 -1.71 8.66
CA MET A 60 -17.19 -0.45 8.91
C MET A 60 -18.64 -0.45 8.40
N ARG A 61 -18.94 -1.18 7.32
CA ARG A 61 -20.31 -1.33 6.82
C ARG A 61 -21.14 -2.30 7.67
N ALA A 62 -20.52 -3.39 8.13
CA ALA A 62 -21.18 -4.43 8.91
C ALA A 62 -21.52 -3.99 10.34
N LEU A 63 -20.67 -3.16 10.97
CA LEU A 63 -20.90 -2.66 12.32
C LEU A 63 -22.10 -1.71 12.43
N SER A 64 -22.70 -1.66 13.61
CA SER A 64 -23.76 -0.70 13.94
C SER A 64 -23.26 0.74 13.91
N ALA A 65 -24.18 1.69 13.83
CA ALA A 65 -23.84 3.12 13.84
C ALA A 65 -23.08 3.55 15.11
N HIS A 66 -23.34 2.89 16.25
CA HIS A 66 -22.74 3.23 17.54
C HIS A 66 -21.28 2.74 17.66
N GLU A 67 -20.92 1.62 17.02
CA GLU A 67 -19.58 1.01 17.12
C GLU A 67 -18.57 1.64 16.15
N ARG A 68 -19.03 2.10 14.97
CA ARG A 68 -18.18 2.66 13.91
C ARG A 68 -17.22 3.78 14.36
N PRO A 69 -17.60 4.73 15.24
CA PRO A 69 -16.68 5.74 15.75
C PRO A 69 -15.48 5.15 16.48
N ALA A 70 -15.70 4.13 17.31
CA ALA A 70 -14.64 3.49 18.08
C ALA A 70 -13.67 2.74 17.15
N LEU A 71 -14.17 1.95 16.20
CA LEU A 71 -13.33 1.29 15.21
C LEU A 71 -12.52 2.30 14.38
N ARG A 72 -13.11 3.43 13.98
CA ARG A 72 -12.38 4.46 13.23
C ARG A 72 -11.21 5.02 14.04
N GLN A 73 -11.42 5.33 15.32
CA GLN A 73 -10.37 5.85 16.19
C GLN A 73 -9.26 4.83 16.39
N ASP A 74 -9.62 3.58 16.71
CA ASP A 74 -8.70 2.46 16.87
C ASP A 74 -7.86 2.21 15.60
N HIS A 75 -8.52 2.16 14.43
CA HIS A 75 -7.83 1.93 13.15
C HIS A 75 -6.86 3.07 12.80
N LEU A 76 -7.26 4.33 13.03
CA LEU A 76 -6.38 5.48 12.81
C LEU A 76 -5.18 5.48 13.78
N ALA A 77 -5.38 5.10 15.04
CA ALA A 77 -4.30 4.97 16.01
C ALA A 77 -3.30 3.88 15.59
N TRP A 78 -3.81 2.71 15.21
CA TRP A 78 -3.00 1.61 14.71
C TRP A 78 -2.21 1.99 13.43
N GLN A 79 -2.83 2.66 12.46
CA GLN A 79 -2.15 3.09 11.23
C GLN A 79 -0.95 3.98 11.51
N ARG A 80 -1.05 4.90 12.48
CA ARG A 80 0.08 5.75 12.89
C ARG A 80 1.15 4.94 13.62
N ALA A 81 0.74 4.05 14.52
CA ALA A 81 1.66 3.26 15.35
C ALA A 81 2.51 2.28 14.53
N ARG A 82 1.93 1.61 13.52
CA ARG A 82 2.61 0.53 12.76
C ARG A 82 3.91 0.98 12.09
N ILE A 83 3.93 2.20 11.54
CA ILE A 83 5.11 2.75 10.85
C ILE A 83 6.23 2.98 11.86
N THR A 84 5.93 3.63 12.99
CA THR A 84 6.90 3.90 14.05
C THR A 84 7.44 2.61 14.64
N GLN A 85 6.57 1.64 14.91
CA GLN A 85 6.97 0.33 15.45
C GLN A 85 7.91 -0.41 14.50
N CYS A 86 7.59 -0.49 13.20
CA CYS A 86 8.44 -1.18 12.24
C CYS A 86 9.79 -0.49 12.00
N LYS A 87 9.83 0.86 11.98
CA LYS A 87 11.10 1.59 11.91
C LYS A 87 11.97 1.31 13.14
N GLN A 88 11.39 1.38 14.34
CA GLN A 88 12.12 1.10 15.57
C GLN A 88 12.63 -0.34 15.64
N ALA A 89 11.79 -1.31 15.27
CA ALA A 89 12.17 -2.73 15.25
C ALA A 89 13.34 -3.02 14.29
N GLN A 90 13.45 -2.27 13.18
CA GLN A 90 14.49 -2.45 12.17
C GLN A 90 15.60 -1.40 12.24
N ARG A 91 15.67 -0.59 13.31
CA ARG A 91 16.61 0.52 13.44
C ARG A 91 18.08 0.09 13.29
N ALA A 92 18.44 -1.06 13.86
CA ALA A 92 19.81 -1.59 13.78
C ALA A 92 20.22 -1.99 12.35
N GLN A 93 19.24 -2.18 11.46
CA GLN A 93 19.45 -2.66 10.10
C GLN A 93 19.39 -1.54 9.05
N GLU A 94 19.16 -0.27 9.43
CA GLU A 94 18.94 0.85 8.49
C GLU A 94 20.05 1.05 7.46
N GLN A 95 21.29 0.70 7.80
CA GLN A 95 22.44 0.83 6.89
C GLN A 95 22.64 -0.38 5.97
N ARG A 96 21.79 -1.40 6.07
CA ARG A 96 21.93 -2.65 5.33
C ARG A 96 21.20 -2.57 3.99
N PRO A 97 21.76 -3.11 2.89
CA PRO A 97 21.08 -3.15 1.59
C PRO A 97 19.70 -3.82 1.62
N GLU A 98 19.50 -4.80 2.51
CA GLU A 98 18.24 -5.53 2.70
C GLU A 98 17.19 -4.77 3.56
N TRP A 99 17.52 -3.59 4.09
CA TRP A 99 16.62 -2.84 4.97
C TRP A 99 15.21 -2.62 4.40
N PRO A 100 15.03 -2.27 3.11
CA PRO A 100 13.70 -2.13 2.54
C PRO A 100 12.86 -3.41 2.68
N ARG A 101 13.45 -4.58 2.42
CA ARG A 101 12.75 -5.86 2.63
C ARG A 101 12.35 -6.06 4.08
N LEU A 102 13.29 -5.91 5.01
CA LEU A 102 13.03 -6.13 6.45
C LEU A 102 11.94 -5.19 6.99
N TYR A 103 11.95 -3.94 6.57
CA TYR A 103 10.92 -2.96 6.94
C TYR A 103 9.54 -3.34 6.38
N HIS A 104 9.44 -3.72 5.11
CA HIS A 104 8.16 -4.10 4.50
C HIS A 104 7.64 -5.45 5.00
N GLU A 105 8.51 -6.41 5.30
CA GLU A 105 8.13 -7.66 5.97
C GLU A 105 7.49 -7.39 7.35
N CYS A 106 8.05 -6.46 8.13
CA CYS A 106 7.43 -6.01 9.37
C CYS A 106 6.04 -5.41 9.13
N LEU A 107 5.89 -4.54 8.12
CA LEU A 107 4.59 -3.96 7.79
C LEU A 107 3.57 -5.02 7.36
N VAL A 108 3.98 -6.05 6.61
CA VAL A 108 3.12 -7.20 6.28
C VAL A 108 2.66 -7.92 7.54
N ALA A 109 3.56 -8.16 8.50
CA ALA A 109 3.21 -8.79 9.77
C ALA A 109 2.17 -7.96 10.56
N GLN A 110 2.41 -6.65 10.69
CA GLN A 110 1.47 -5.72 11.34
C GLN A 110 0.10 -5.70 10.64
N THR A 111 0.09 -5.72 9.31
CA THR A 111 -1.13 -5.76 8.50
C THR A 111 -1.90 -7.07 8.71
N ARG A 112 -1.22 -8.22 8.77
CA ARG A 112 -1.85 -9.52 9.05
C ARG A 112 -2.46 -9.58 10.46
N ALA A 113 -1.74 -9.10 11.47
CA ALA A 113 -2.27 -8.99 12.83
C ALA A 113 -3.51 -8.08 12.87
N ARG A 114 -3.49 -6.95 12.14
CA ARG A 114 -4.64 -6.05 12.07
C ARG A 114 -5.86 -6.70 11.42
N ARG A 115 -5.69 -7.58 10.43
CA ARG A 115 -6.82 -8.34 9.86
C ARG A 115 -7.51 -9.17 10.93
N GLN A 116 -6.76 -9.85 11.81
CA GLN A 116 -7.33 -10.62 12.91
C GLN A 116 -8.10 -9.72 13.88
N ALA A 117 -7.55 -8.55 14.22
CA ALA A 117 -8.25 -7.57 15.04
C ALA A 117 -9.55 -7.07 14.40
N LEU A 118 -9.57 -6.82 13.09
CA LEU A 118 -10.80 -6.43 12.36
C LEU A 118 -11.85 -7.55 12.34
N MET A 119 -11.42 -8.82 12.28
CA MET A 119 -12.36 -9.94 12.43
C MET A 119 -12.93 -10.01 13.84
N HIS A 120 -12.14 -9.71 14.87
CA HIS A 120 -12.65 -9.60 16.24
C HIS A 120 -13.72 -8.48 16.35
N TRP A 121 -13.45 -7.30 15.78
CA TRP A 121 -14.44 -6.22 15.69
C TRP A 121 -15.75 -6.69 15.04
N LEU A 122 -15.69 -7.43 13.93
CA LEU A 122 -16.89 -7.98 13.28
C LEU A 122 -17.74 -8.88 14.19
N HIS A 123 -17.12 -9.62 15.09
CA HIS A 123 -17.81 -10.56 15.97
C HIS A 123 -18.27 -9.93 17.29
N HIS A 124 -17.56 -8.93 17.79
CA HIS A 124 -17.74 -8.41 19.15
C HIS A 124 -18.13 -6.94 19.22
N GLY A 125 -18.01 -6.18 18.14
CA GLY A 125 -18.35 -4.75 18.13
C GLY A 125 -17.34 -3.85 18.84
N GLU A 126 -16.24 -4.42 19.35
CA GLU A 126 -15.18 -3.71 20.09
C GLU A 126 -13.78 -4.20 19.73
N ALA A 127 -12.75 -3.51 20.24
CA ALA A 127 -11.36 -3.90 20.02
C ALA A 127 -11.01 -5.18 20.80
N PRO A 128 -10.13 -6.05 20.27
CA PRO A 128 -9.64 -7.18 21.04
C PRO A 128 -8.87 -6.70 22.29
N PRO A 129 -8.93 -7.45 23.39
CA PRO A 129 -8.19 -7.11 24.61
C PRO A 129 -6.69 -7.03 24.32
N HIS A 130 -6.01 -6.06 24.93
CA HIS A 130 -4.58 -5.83 24.78
C HIS A 130 -3.77 -6.85 25.59
N ASN A 131 -3.82 -8.13 25.17
CA ASN A 131 -3.14 -9.21 25.87
C ASN A 131 -2.33 -10.02 24.84
N GLU A 132 -1.01 -9.81 24.89
CA GLU A 132 0.10 -10.56 24.25
C GLU A 132 0.43 -10.24 22.77
#